data_AF-A0A0J1GGL1-F1
#
_entry.id   AF-A0A0J1GGL1-F1
#
_cell.length_a   1.000
_cell.length_b   1.000
_cell.length_c   1.000
_cell.angle_alpha   90.00
_cell.angle_beta   90.00
_cell.angle_gamma   90.00
#
_symmetry.space_group_name_H-M   'P 1'
#
loop_
_entity.id
_entity.type
_entity.pdbx_description
1 polymer ?
#
loop_
_entity_poly.entity_id
_entity_poly.type
_entity_poly.pdbx_seq_one_letter_code
_entity_poly.pdbx_strand_id
1 'polypeptide(L)'
;MIPVITSLLGRASRALGLETIDAFPPGHRYADTRWDKAYFDIPSDYKPERIEQAMADAITNTPSVFAYIAHPTPRMQRALLAVIHARLRRGGTPPNELLAMLVDAYAGPRTPEALPGLRAAIASTEGYDPSMRVAHLAAWLADMPAAFDVIDAADIIESRRP
;
A
#
# COMPACT_ATOMS: atom_id res chain seq x y z
N MET A 1 -3.82 -37.49 -2.41
CA MET A 1 -5.08 -37.36 -1.65
C MET A 1 -5.03 -36.21 -0.62
N ILE A 2 -4.00 -36.12 0.22
CA ILE A 2 -3.86 -35.04 1.22
C ILE A 2 -3.95 -33.60 0.63
N PRO A 3 -3.34 -33.25 -0.53
CA PRO A 3 -3.38 -31.87 -1.05
C PRO A 3 -4.77 -31.41 -1.50
N VAL A 4 -5.60 -32.35 -1.95
CA VAL A 4 -6.95 -32.06 -2.45
C VAL A 4 -7.87 -31.73 -1.28
N ILE A 5 -7.76 -32.49 -0.19
CA ILE A 5 -8.54 -32.29 1.03
C ILE A 5 -8.18 -30.94 1.68
N THR A 6 -6.89 -30.60 1.80
CA THR A 6 -6.48 -29.28 2.31
C THR A 6 -6.93 -28.14 1.40
N SER A 7 -6.93 -28.32 0.08
CA SER A 7 -7.44 -27.30 -0.85
C SER A 7 -8.95 -27.08 -0.73
N LEU A 8 -9.73 -28.14 -0.48
CA LEU A 8 -11.18 -28.08 -0.29
C LEU A 8 -11.53 -27.53 1.09
N LEU A 9 -10.76 -27.90 2.11
CA LEU A 9 -10.91 -27.38 3.47
C LEU A 9 -10.57 -25.89 3.52
N GLY A 10 -9.50 -25.44 2.83
CA GLY A 10 -9.18 -24.01 2.72
C GLY A 10 -10.23 -23.23 1.93
N ARG A 11 -10.86 -23.82 0.90
CA ARG A 11 -12.00 -23.21 0.22
C ARG A 11 -13.25 -23.13 1.11
N ALA A 12 -13.53 -24.17 1.88
CA ALA A 12 -14.65 -24.21 2.81
C ALA A 12 -14.44 -23.26 4.00
N SER A 13 -13.23 -23.17 4.54
CA SER A 13 -12.83 -22.25 5.61
C SER A 13 -12.93 -20.79 5.15
N ARG A 14 -12.46 -20.46 3.94
CA ARG A 14 -12.70 -19.15 3.31
C ARG A 14 -14.17 -18.83 3.11
N ALA A 15 -14.97 -19.83 2.72
CA ALA A 15 -16.41 -19.67 2.55
C ALA A 15 -17.16 -19.50 3.89
N LEU A 16 -16.56 -19.93 5.01
CA LEU A 16 -17.11 -19.84 6.36
C LEU A 16 -16.61 -18.64 7.17
N GLY A 17 -15.67 -17.83 6.66
CA GLY A 17 -15.20 -16.63 7.36
C GLY A 17 -14.18 -16.87 8.47
N LEU A 18 -13.64 -18.09 8.60
CA LEU A 18 -12.88 -18.52 9.79
C LEU A 18 -11.36 -18.29 9.69
N GLU A 19 -10.90 -17.77 8.55
CA GLU A 19 -9.48 -17.51 8.29
C GLU A 19 -9.24 -16.04 8.00
N THR A 20 -8.15 -15.51 8.55
CA THR A 20 -7.61 -14.22 8.12
C THR A 20 -6.98 -14.39 6.74
N ILE A 21 -7.26 -13.46 5.84
CA ILE A 21 -6.71 -13.49 4.47
C ILE A 21 -5.42 -12.69 4.39
N ASP A 22 -4.58 -13.04 3.42
CA ASP A 22 -3.28 -12.40 3.10
C ASP A 22 -3.25 -11.81 1.68
N ALA A 23 -4.38 -11.82 0.96
CA ALA A 23 -4.48 -11.37 -0.41
C ALA A 23 -5.93 -11.07 -0.81
N PHE A 24 -6.09 -10.28 -1.87
CA PHE A 24 -7.40 -10.08 -2.49
C PHE A 24 -7.95 -11.37 -3.10
N PRO A 25 -9.29 -11.49 -3.27
CA PRO A 25 -9.90 -12.61 -3.97
C PRO A 25 -9.32 -12.82 -5.39
N PRO A 26 -9.23 -14.07 -5.87
CA PRO A 26 -8.82 -14.35 -7.24
C PRO A 26 -9.67 -13.60 -8.27
N GLY A 27 -9.03 -13.05 -9.31
CA GLY A 27 -9.71 -12.26 -10.34
C GLY A 27 -9.91 -10.78 -9.97
N HIS A 28 -9.59 -10.35 -8.75
CA HIS A 28 -9.53 -8.95 -8.40
C HIS A 28 -8.37 -8.25 -9.13
N ARG A 29 -8.54 -6.97 -9.48
CA ARG A 29 -7.51 -6.14 -10.15
C ARG A 29 -6.18 -6.05 -9.37
N TYR A 30 -6.23 -6.30 -8.06
CA TYR A 30 -5.07 -6.28 -7.16
C TYR A 30 -4.78 -7.66 -6.54
N ALA A 31 -5.08 -8.75 -7.24
CA ALA A 31 -4.86 -10.12 -6.75
C ALA A 31 -3.37 -10.47 -6.44
N ASP A 32 -2.44 -9.68 -6.99
CA ASP A 32 -1.00 -9.79 -6.69
C ASP A 32 -0.60 -9.14 -5.36
N THR A 33 -1.45 -8.26 -4.80
CA THR A 33 -1.17 -7.64 -3.49
C THR A 33 -1.21 -8.71 -2.40
N ARG A 34 -0.13 -8.77 -1.61
CA ARG A 34 0.00 -9.69 -0.47
C ARG A 34 0.33 -8.90 0.79
N TRP A 35 -0.11 -9.40 1.94
CA TRP A 35 0.23 -8.81 3.22
C TRP A 35 0.45 -9.87 4.29
N ASP A 36 1.21 -9.51 5.32
CA ASP A 36 1.44 -10.39 6.46
C ASP A 36 0.28 -10.32 7.47
N LYS A 37 -0.31 -11.49 7.75
CA LYS A 37 -1.46 -11.64 8.66
C LYS A 37 -1.14 -11.27 10.11
N ALA A 38 0.14 -11.27 10.50
CA ALA A 38 0.57 -10.86 11.84
C ALA A 38 0.34 -9.35 12.07
N TYR A 39 0.33 -8.55 10.99
CA TYR A 39 0.14 -7.11 11.03
C TYR A 39 -1.25 -6.68 10.55
N PHE A 40 -1.91 -7.53 9.77
CA PHE A 40 -3.24 -7.26 9.21
C PHE A 40 -4.19 -8.43 9.47
N ASP A 41 -5.05 -8.24 10.48
CA ASP A 41 -6.14 -9.15 10.79
C ASP A 41 -7.37 -8.81 9.93
N ILE A 42 -7.39 -9.34 8.71
CA ILE A 42 -8.47 -9.10 7.74
C ILE A 42 -9.36 -10.35 7.63
N PRO A 43 -10.64 -10.27 8.03
CA PRO A 43 -11.58 -11.38 7.88
C PRO A 43 -11.80 -11.77 6.41
N SER A 44 -11.95 -13.06 6.12
CA SER A 44 -12.12 -13.55 4.73
C SER A 44 -13.47 -13.18 4.09
N ASP A 45 -14.46 -12.77 4.89
CA ASP A 45 -15.78 -12.33 4.42
C ASP A 45 -15.80 -10.85 4.02
N TYR A 46 -14.70 -10.12 4.24
CA TYR A 46 -14.59 -8.73 3.81
C TYR A 46 -14.64 -8.62 2.27
N LYS A 47 -15.48 -7.71 1.78
CA LYS A 47 -15.47 -7.31 0.37
C LYS A 47 -14.14 -6.61 0.02
N PRO A 48 -13.66 -6.71 -1.23
CA PRO A 48 -12.39 -6.08 -1.65
C PRO A 48 -12.24 -4.61 -1.27
N GLU A 49 -13.31 -3.83 -1.39
CA GLU A 49 -13.31 -2.40 -1.05
C GLU A 49 -13.09 -2.20 0.45
N ARG A 50 -13.67 -3.08 1.29
CA ARG A 50 -13.50 -3.05 2.74
C ARG A 50 -12.10 -3.49 3.15
N ILE A 51 -11.50 -4.46 2.44
CA ILE A 51 -10.11 -4.85 2.61
C ILE A 51 -9.20 -3.64 2.35
N GLU A 52 -9.32 -2.99 1.17
CA GLU A 52 -8.50 -1.81 0.85
C GLU A 52 -8.65 -0.69 1.87
N GLN A 53 -9.87 -0.43 2.34
CA GLN A 53 -10.13 0.55 3.39
C GLN A 53 -9.43 0.19 4.71
N ALA A 54 -9.62 -1.04 5.20
CA ALA A 54 -9.03 -1.47 6.47
C ALA A 54 -7.50 -1.40 6.44
N MET A 55 -6.89 -1.76 5.32
CA MET A 55 -5.45 -1.67 5.10
C MET A 55 -4.96 -0.21 5.07
N ALA A 56 -5.67 0.68 4.37
CA ALA A 56 -5.35 2.11 4.34
C ALA A 56 -5.49 2.77 5.72
N ASP A 57 -6.51 2.39 6.50
CA ASP A 57 -6.71 2.85 7.88
C ASP A 57 -5.55 2.38 8.79
N ALA A 58 -5.14 1.11 8.65
CA ALA A 58 -4.02 0.55 9.39
C ALA A 58 -2.70 1.29 9.08
N ILE A 59 -2.43 1.61 7.81
CA ILE A 59 -1.25 2.39 7.40
C ILE A 59 -1.31 3.81 7.97
N THR A 60 -2.48 4.45 7.92
CA THR A 60 -2.64 5.82 8.45
C THR A 60 -2.35 5.86 9.96
N ASN A 61 -2.83 4.86 10.70
CA ASN A 61 -2.62 4.76 12.14
C ASN A 61 -1.20 4.32 12.52
N THR A 62 -0.65 3.33 11.82
CA THR A 62 0.66 2.74 12.08
C THR A 62 1.46 2.62 10.77
N PRO A 63 2.12 3.69 10.30
CA PRO A 63 2.71 3.74 8.96
C PRO A 63 3.76 2.67 8.66
N SER A 64 4.47 2.17 9.68
CA SER A 64 5.49 1.14 9.53
C SER A 64 4.94 -0.22 9.07
N VAL A 65 3.64 -0.48 9.23
CA VAL A 65 3.02 -1.74 8.75
C VAL A 65 3.06 -1.87 7.23
N PHE A 66 3.27 -0.77 6.51
CA PHE A 66 3.40 -0.76 5.06
C PHE A 66 4.56 -1.63 4.56
N ALA A 67 5.63 -1.79 5.36
CA ALA A 67 6.76 -2.66 5.04
C ALA A 67 6.37 -4.14 4.87
N TYR A 68 5.21 -4.55 5.41
CA TYR A 68 4.71 -5.93 5.34
C TYR A 68 3.66 -6.13 4.24
N ILE A 69 3.59 -5.22 3.27
CA ILE A 69 2.71 -5.30 2.11
C ILE A 69 3.56 -5.42 0.83
N ALA A 70 3.37 -6.51 0.10
CA ALA A 70 3.92 -6.65 -1.25
C ALA A 70 2.90 -6.18 -2.29
N HIS A 71 3.37 -5.43 -3.30
CA HIS A 71 2.55 -4.88 -4.37
C HIS A 71 1.34 -4.07 -3.87
N PRO A 72 1.55 -3.05 -2.99
CA PRO A 72 0.46 -2.31 -2.36
C PRO A 72 -0.45 -1.65 -3.40
N THR A 73 -1.75 -1.56 -3.12
CA THR A 73 -2.72 -0.90 -4.01
C THR A 73 -2.48 0.61 -4.04
N PRO A 74 -3.00 1.33 -5.06
CA PRO A 74 -2.91 2.79 -5.09
C PRO A 74 -3.48 3.45 -3.83
N ARG A 75 -4.56 2.91 -3.24
CA ARG A 75 -5.16 3.43 -2.01
C ARG A 75 -4.21 3.31 -0.82
N MET A 76 -3.56 2.15 -0.66
CA MET A 76 -2.58 1.91 0.41
C MET A 76 -1.37 2.84 0.29
N GLN A 77 -0.87 3.02 -0.93
CA GLN A 77 0.24 3.95 -1.20
C GLN A 77 -0.13 5.39 -0.88
N ARG A 78 -1.35 5.83 -1.25
CA ARG A 78 -1.86 7.17 -0.91
C ARG A 78 -1.95 7.40 0.59
N ALA A 79 -2.37 6.39 1.37
CA ALA A 79 -2.37 6.48 2.82
C ALA A 79 -0.96 6.76 3.38
N LEU A 80 0.06 6.01 2.92
CA LEU A 80 1.45 6.25 3.33
C LEU A 80 1.93 7.65 2.90
N LEU A 81 1.67 8.01 1.65
CA LEU A 81 2.02 9.29 1.04
C LEU A 81 1.41 10.47 1.81
N ALA A 82 0.16 10.38 2.25
CA ALA A 82 -0.50 11.40 3.06
C ALA A 82 0.23 11.61 4.40
N VAL A 83 0.66 10.51 5.05
CA VAL A 83 1.45 10.59 6.29
C VAL A 83 2.82 11.22 6.05
N ILE A 84 3.52 10.82 4.99
CA ILE A 84 4.82 11.39 4.59
C ILE A 84 4.66 12.90 4.37
N HIS A 85 3.67 13.30 3.60
CA HIS A 85 3.39 14.70 3.28
C HIS A 85 3.09 15.53 4.55
N ALA A 86 2.23 15.02 5.44
CA ALA A 86 1.93 15.68 6.70
C ALA A 86 3.16 15.85 7.61
N ARG A 87 4.15 14.97 7.52
CA ARG A 87 5.43 15.10 8.24
C ARG A 87 6.36 16.10 7.57
N LEU A 88 6.48 16.06 6.24
CA LEU A 88 7.28 17.04 5.48
C LEU A 88 6.78 18.47 5.69
N ARG A 89 5.45 18.70 5.67
CA ARG A 89 4.87 20.03 5.89
C ARG A 89 5.07 20.59 7.29
N ARG A 90 5.12 19.74 8.32
CA ARG A 90 5.31 20.19 9.71
C ARG A 90 6.70 20.77 9.97
N GLY A 91 7.66 20.56 9.06
CA GLY A 91 9.05 20.93 9.25
C GLY A 91 9.72 20.01 10.26
N GLY A 92 10.91 19.48 9.92
CA GLY A 92 11.62 18.54 10.77
C GLY A 92 12.48 17.57 9.96
N THR A 93 12.97 16.52 10.63
CA THR A 93 13.72 15.45 9.95
C THR A 93 12.78 14.71 8.99
N PRO A 94 13.17 14.52 7.71
CA PRO A 94 12.35 13.79 6.75
C PRO A 94 12.05 12.37 7.25
N PRO A 95 10.86 11.81 6.98
CA PRO A 95 10.49 10.47 7.42
C PRO A 95 11.16 9.40 6.54
N ASN A 96 12.49 9.30 6.65
CA ASN A 96 13.34 8.48 5.77
C ASN A 96 12.91 7.01 5.72
N GLU A 97 12.48 6.43 6.84
CA GLU A 97 11.99 5.05 6.89
C GLU A 97 10.75 4.84 6.03
N LEU A 98 9.79 5.79 6.07
CA LEU A 98 8.56 5.69 5.27
C LEU A 98 8.84 5.86 3.78
N LEU A 99 9.77 6.76 3.46
CA LEU A 99 10.25 6.96 2.10
C LEU A 99 10.97 5.71 1.58
N ALA A 100 11.81 5.07 2.39
CA ALA A 100 12.49 3.82 2.05
C ALA A 100 11.48 2.70 1.76
N MET A 101 10.46 2.54 2.60
CA MET A 101 9.37 1.57 2.37
C MET A 101 8.66 1.78 1.03
N LEU A 102 8.43 3.05 0.65
CA LEU A 102 7.83 3.38 -0.63
C LEU A 102 8.77 3.03 -1.81
N VAL A 103 10.07 3.32 -1.68
CA VAL A 103 11.08 2.93 -2.68
C VAL A 103 11.12 1.41 -2.86
N ASP A 104 11.14 0.66 -1.76
CA ASP A 104 11.19 -0.80 -1.77
C ASP A 104 9.94 -1.41 -2.41
N ALA A 105 8.75 -0.87 -2.11
CA ALA A 105 7.50 -1.30 -2.72
C ALA A 105 7.51 -1.14 -4.25
N TYR A 106 8.25 -0.17 -4.77
CA TYR A 106 8.36 0.11 -6.21
C TYR A 106 9.50 -0.64 -6.91
N ALA A 107 10.33 -1.40 -6.19
CA ALA A 107 11.38 -2.23 -6.77
C ALA A 107 10.82 -3.31 -7.73
N GLY A 108 9.59 -3.77 -7.51
CA GLY A 108 8.91 -4.71 -8.39
C GLY A 108 8.06 -4.02 -9.48
N PRO A 109 7.96 -4.59 -10.69
CA PRO A 109 7.13 -4.03 -11.77
C PRO A 109 5.62 -4.20 -11.54
N ARG A 110 5.23 -5.09 -10.61
CA ARG A 110 3.82 -5.45 -10.33
C ARG A 110 3.09 -4.45 -9.45
N THR A 111 3.81 -3.56 -8.77
CA THR A 111 3.19 -2.54 -7.92
C THR A 111 2.49 -1.51 -8.83
N PRO A 112 1.18 -1.28 -8.71
CA PRO A 112 0.53 -0.22 -9.48
C PRO A 112 1.02 1.17 -9.05
N GLU A 113 0.91 2.18 -9.90
CA GLU A 113 1.35 3.54 -9.55
C GLU A 113 0.20 4.35 -8.93
N ALA A 114 0.42 4.92 -7.73
CA ALA A 114 -0.58 5.75 -7.06
C ALA A 114 -0.58 7.23 -7.47
N LEU A 115 0.60 7.74 -7.83
CA LEU A 115 0.86 9.12 -8.23
C LEU A 115 1.59 9.13 -9.58
N PRO A 116 1.10 9.87 -10.59
CA PRO A 116 1.76 9.95 -11.88
C PRO A 116 3.23 10.34 -11.77
N GLY A 117 4.11 9.52 -12.35
CA GLY A 117 5.55 9.79 -12.40
C GLY A 117 6.33 9.39 -11.14
N LEU A 118 5.67 8.87 -10.11
CA LEU A 118 6.34 8.37 -8.90
C LEU A 118 7.33 7.24 -9.21
N ARG A 119 6.94 6.30 -10.07
CA ARG A 119 7.83 5.22 -10.54
C ARG A 119 9.04 5.80 -11.26
N ALA A 120 8.83 6.78 -12.13
CA ALA A 120 9.91 7.41 -12.88
C ALA A 120 10.88 8.15 -11.95
N ALA A 121 10.37 8.86 -10.93
CA ALA A 121 11.18 9.55 -9.92
C ALA A 121 12.00 8.57 -9.05
N ILE A 122 11.46 7.39 -8.75
CA ILE A 122 12.20 6.33 -8.04
C ILE A 122 13.24 5.68 -8.97
N ALA A 123 12.86 5.39 -10.22
CA ALA A 123 13.74 4.78 -11.21
C ALA A 123 14.91 5.69 -11.62
N SER A 124 14.74 7.01 -11.62
CA SER A 124 15.82 7.97 -11.94
C SER A 124 16.98 7.97 -10.95
N THR A 125 16.84 7.25 -9.83
CA THR A 125 17.87 7.11 -8.80
C THR A 125 18.43 5.69 -8.74
N GLU A 126 18.13 4.85 -9.75
CA GLU A 126 18.68 3.49 -9.86
C GLU A 126 20.22 3.51 -9.85
N GLY A 127 20.81 2.64 -9.02
CA GLY A 127 22.26 2.60 -8.79
C GLY A 127 22.80 3.58 -7.74
N TYR A 128 21.98 4.50 -7.21
CA TYR A 128 22.39 5.36 -6.10
C TYR A 128 22.37 4.62 -4.76
N ASP A 129 23.16 5.09 -3.80
CA ASP A 129 23.09 4.63 -2.41
C ASP A 129 21.67 4.79 -1.84
N PRO A 130 21.20 3.88 -0.96
CA PRO A 130 19.84 3.91 -0.42
C PRO A 130 19.45 5.25 0.21
N SER A 131 20.37 5.89 0.95
CA SER A 131 20.14 7.20 1.57
C SER A 131 19.93 8.32 0.54
N MET A 132 20.64 8.25 -0.59
CA MET A 132 20.53 9.23 -1.67
C MET A 132 19.21 9.06 -2.43
N ARG A 133 18.76 7.81 -2.66
CA ARG A 133 17.44 7.51 -3.24
C ARG A 133 16.32 8.11 -2.39
N VAL A 134 16.39 7.91 -1.08
CA VAL A 134 15.43 8.47 -0.11
C VAL A 134 15.44 10.00 -0.11
N ALA A 135 16.62 10.62 -0.07
CA ALA A 135 16.76 12.08 -0.09
C ALA A 135 16.20 12.69 -1.38
N HIS A 136 16.47 12.07 -2.53
CA HIS A 136 15.95 12.50 -3.83
C HIS A 136 14.42 12.39 -3.89
N LEU A 137 13.85 11.28 -3.42
CA LEU A 137 12.39 11.13 -3.33
C LEU A 137 11.76 12.16 -2.38
N ALA A 138 12.40 12.44 -1.23
CA ALA A 138 11.93 13.47 -0.30
C ALA A 138 11.86 14.85 -0.97
N ALA A 139 12.91 15.22 -1.71
CA ALA A 139 12.97 16.48 -2.45
C ALA A 139 11.89 16.55 -3.54
N TRP A 140 11.72 15.47 -4.33
CA TRP A 140 10.69 15.40 -5.36
C TRP A 140 9.28 15.55 -4.80
N LEU A 141 8.97 14.91 -3.67
CA LEU A 141 7.67 15.06 -3.00
C LEU A 141 7.47 16.45 -2.39
N ALA A 142 8.54 17.08 -1.89
CA ALA A 142 8.47 18.44 -1.34
C ALA A 142 8.19 19.50 -2.41
N ASP A 143 8.62 19.26 -3.64
CA ASP A 143 8.38 20.14 -4.80
C ASP A 143 7.01 19.94 -5.46
N MET A 144 6.19 19.00 -4.95
CA MET A 144 4.84 18.72 -5.45
C MET A 144 3.72 19.30 -4.56
N PRO A 145 3.38 20.60 -4.66
CA PRO A 145 2.30 21.18 -3.85
C PRO A 145 0.89 20.73 -4.27
N ALA A 146 0.65 20.30 -5.52
CA ALA A 146 -0.70 20.04 -6.03
C ALA A 146 -1.10 18.55 -6.14
N ALA A 147 -0.15 17.62 -6.14
CA ALA A 147 -0.43 16.20 -6.37
C ALA A 147 -1.17 15.54 -5.18
N PHE A 148 -0.99 16.08 -3.97
CA PHE A 148 -1.62 15.58 -2.76
C PHE A 148 -3.04 16.13 -2.54
N ASP A 149 -3.34 17.35 -3.00
CA ASP A 149 -4.71 17.90 -2.96
C ASP A 149 -5.70 17.08 -3.81
N VAL A 150 -5.19 16.38 -4.84
CA VAL A 150 -5.97 15.44 -5.67
C VAL A 150 -6.22 14.10 -4.94
N ILE A 151 -5.30 13.66 -4.08
CA ILE A 151 -5.49 12.44 -3.27
C ILE A 151 -6.66 12.63 -2.31
N ASP A 152 -6.73 13.77 -1.63
CA ASP A 152 -7.84 14.11 -0.74
C ASP A 152 -9.18 14.18 -1.51
N ALA A 153 -9.19 14.76 -2.72
CA ALA A 153 -10.40 14.86 -3.53
C ALA A 153 -10.87 13.50 -4.10
N ALA A 154 -9.95 12.61 -4.50
CA ALA A 154 -10.28 11.30 -5.06
C ALA A 154 -10.84 10.35 -4.00
N ASP A 155 -10.29 10.37 -2.78
CA ASP A 155 -10.79 9.57 -1.66
C ASP A 155 -12.18 10.05 -1.19
N ILE A 156 -12.48 11.35 -1.29
CA ILE A 156 -13.83 11.91 -1.05
C ILE A 156 -14.84 11.47 -2.12
N ILE A 157 -14.41 11.30 -3.38
CA ILE A 157 -15.30 10.88 -4.48
C ILE A 157 -15.59 9.38 -4.41
N GLU A 158 -14.59 8.55 -4.08
CA GLU A 158 -14.75 7.09 -3.99
C GLU A 158 -15.58 6.67 -2.76
N SER A 159 -15.51 7.42 -1.66
CA SER A 159 -16.35 7.22 -0.46
C SER A 159 -17.81 7.70 -0.60
N ARG A 160 -18.17 8.36 -1.71
CA ARG A 160 -19.53 8.86 -2.01
C ARG A 160 -20.30 8.03 -3.03
N ARG A 161 -19.74 6.94 -3.57
CA ARG A 161 -20.51 6.01 -4.42
C ARG A 161 -21.22 4.98 -3.54
N PRO A 162 -22.56 4.84 -3.66
CA PRO A 162 -23.36 3.89 -2.87
C PRO A 162 -23.04 2.44 -3.21
#